data_AF-A0A2W6T3S5-F1
#
_entry.id   AF-A0A2W6T3S5-F1
#
_cell.length_a   1.000
_cell.length_b   1.000
_cell.length_c   1.000
_cell.angle_alpha   90.00
_cell.angle_beta   90.00
_cell.angle_gamma   90.00
#
_symmetry.space_group_name_H-M   'P 1'
#
loop_
_entity.id
_entity.type
_entity.pdbx_description
1 polymer ?
#
loop_
_entity_poly.entity_id
_entity_poly.type
_entity_poly.pdbx_seq_one_letter_code
_entity_poly.pdbx_strand_id
1 'polypeptide(L)'
;MQAFGNDLTAFHPSIKLRGVSPNHTLVMIDGKRRHGTANVAVTNAVWTGGAAPDLGLIPGDMIDHVEVLQDGAAAQYGTDAIAGVVNFILKKNDHGGVLNLDGGEYYAGDGKQRHISGNIGIAPIEDMYLSLTGEFKYHGYSFRGDVDPRVVDTGFNTSANTGNNGGRTILARFPSVKNFANYPYVNRIFGDGRMELTNGFYNWGYTGFNNIELYSFGSISRRVGRTNQNYRLPNVVYGKSAAATINTATPTGDIPFPQGFSPQEVLRELDYSATGGAKGTFGATTVDLSTTYARDVNKIYVENSANAALYYDTSTLTTPGYTPRNVLNGSFISTQSVSNLDIAHELEVGLASPVTIAGGLEYRWEEYQLRAGDPASY
;
A
#
# COMPACT_ATOMS: atom_id res chain seq x y z
N MET A 1 1.38 -16.56 4.54
CA MET A 1 1.85 -15.16 4.53
C MET A 1 3.36 -15.20 4.70
N GLN A 2 4.12 -14.78 3.69
CA GLN A 2 5.56 -15.02 3.63
C GLN A 2 6.27 -13.99 4.52
N ALA A 3 6.94 -14.45 5.57
CA ALA A 3 7.53 -13.63 6.63
C ALA A 3 8.96 -13.17 6.31
N PHE A 4 9.14 -12.53 5.16
CA PHE A 4 10.36 -11.79 4.82
C PHE A 4 9.96 -10.35 4.54
N GLY A 5 10.76 -9.38 5.00
CA GLY A 5 10.56 -7.95 4.80
C GLY A 5 9.90 -7.66 3.46
N ASN A 6 8.62 -7.36 3.53
CA ASN A 6 7.82 -7.31 2.33
C ASN A 6 8.20 -6.07 1.52
N ASP A 7 8.25 -6.24 0.21
CA ASP A 7 8.22 -5.15 -0.75
C ASP A 7 6.90 -4.37 -0.61
N LEU A 8 6.81 -3.19 -1.23
CA LEU A 8 5.69 -2.26 -1.18
C LEU A 8 4.33 -2.94 -1.42
N THR A 9 4.31 -4.00 -2.24
CA THR A 9 3.13 -4.78 -2.60
C THR A 9 2.41 -5.46 -1.42
N ALA A 10 3.06 -5.71 -0.28
CA ALA A 10 2.38 -6.36 0.84
C ALA A 10 1.44 -5.43 1.62
N PHE A 11 1.47 -4.14 1.33
CA PHE A 11 0.50 -3.20 1.85
C PHE A 11 -0.76 -3.09 0.97
N HIS A 12 -0.74 -3.67 -0.24
CA HIS A 12 -1.79 -3.57 -1.26
C HIS A 12 -2.54 -4.90 -1.45
N PRO A 13 -3.54 -5.23 -0.59
CA PRO A 13 -4.39 -6.39 -0.83
C PRO A 13 -5.18 -6.25 -2.15
N SER A 14 -5.12 -7.28 -2.99
CA SER A 14 -5.80 -7.34 -4.29
C SER A 14 -6.63 -8.63 -4.44
N ILE A 15 -7.69 -8.60 -5.25
CA ILE A 15 -8.54 -9.79 -5.52
C ILE A 15 -7.99 -10.58 -6.69
N LYS A 16 -8.06 -11.91 -6.58
CA LYS A 16 -7.82 -12.84 -7.69
C LYS A 16 -9.04 -13.72 -7.84
N LEU A 17 -9.53 -13.86 -9.07
CA LEU A 17 -10.47 -14.90 -9.45
C LEU A 17 -9.75 -15.93 -10.33
N ARG A 18 -10.10 -17.22 -10.17
CA ARG A 18 -9.67 -18.32 -11.05
C ARG A 18 -8.15 -18.53 -11.18
N GLY A 19 -7.36 -18.05 -10.21
CA GLY A 19 -5.91 -18.27 -10.17
C GLY A 19 -5.08 -17.46 -11.18
N VAL A 20 -5.68 -16.48 -11.85
CA VAL A 20 -5.00 -15.56 -12.78
C VAL A 20 -4.60 -14.23 -12.11
N SER A 21 -3.86 -13.39 -12.83
CA SER A 21 -3.42 -12.07 -12.35
C SER A 21 -4.57 -11.24 -11.76
N PRO A 22 -4.36 -10.54 -10.62
CA PRO A 22 -5.32 -9.56 -10.10
C PRO A 22 -5.73 -8.49 -11.11
N ASN A 23 -4.83 -8.13 -12.03
CA ASN A 23 -5.11 -7.17 -13.10
C ASN A 23 -6.24 -7.63 -14.04
N HIS A 24 -6.56 -8.92 -14.07
CA HIS A 24 -7.60 -9.49 -14.93
C HIS A 24 -8.94 -9.66 -14.21
N THR A 25 -9.04 -9.24 -12.94
CA THR A 25 -10.30 -9.13 -12.21
C THR A 25 -10.72 -7.68 -12.20
N LEU A 26 -11.86 -7.36 -12.81
CA LEU A 26 -12.37 -6.00 -12.77
C LEU A 26 -13.02 -5.71 -11.42
N VAL A 27 -12.51 -4.68 -10.73
CA VAL A 27 -13.11 -4.17 -9.49
C VAL A 27 -13.94 -2.92 -9.81
N MET A 28 -15.16 -2.89 -9.31
CA MET A 28 -16.10 -1.78 -9.48
C MET A 28 -16.67 -1.32 -8.14
N ILE A 29 -17.08 -0.06 -8.09
CA ILE A 29 -17.87 0.52 -7.00
C ILE A 29 -19.12 1.11 -7.65
N ASP A 30 -20.30 0.68 -7.22
CA ASP A 30 -21.60 1.04 -7.80
C ASP A 30 -21.61 0.96 -9.34
N GLY A 31 -21.02 -0.11 -9.88
CA GLY A 31 -20.96 -0.36 -11.32
C GLY A 31 -19.94 0.50 -12.09
N LYS A 32 -19.15 1.35 -11.43
CA LYS A 32 -18.09 2.16 -12.06
C LYS A 32 -16.71 1.62 -11.70
N ARG A 33 -15.78 1.61 -12.66
CA ARG A 33 -14.45 1.02 -12.49
C ARG A 33 -13.69 1.69 -11.34
N ARG A 34 -13.08 0.88 -10.47
CA ARG A 34 -12.09 1.34 -9.51
C ARG A 34 -10.72 1.47 -10.19
N HIS A 35 -10.03 2.56 -9.93
CA HIS A 35 -8.67 2.76 -10.45
C HIS A 35 -7.65 1.82 -9.79
N GLY A 36 -6.56 1.54 -10.50
CA GLY A 36 -5.42 0.77 -10.00
C GLY A 36 -4.50 1.60 -9.10
N THR A 37 -3.53 0.93 -8.46
CA THR A 37 -2.48 1.61 -7.66
C THR A 37 -1.34 2.15 -8.55
N ALA A 38 -0.65 3.19 -8.10
CA ALA A 38 0.61 3.63 -8.66
C ALA A 38 1.79 2.72 -8.28
N ASN A 39 1.64 1.85 -7.28
CA ASN A 39 2.67 0.90 -6.91
C ASN A 39 2.65 -0.32 -7.85
N VAL A 40 3.54 -0.35 -8.82
CA VAL A 40 3.68 -1.50 -9.73
C VAL A 40 4.38 -2.63 -8.99
N ALA A 41 3.79 -3.82 -9.00
CA ALA A 41 4.38 -4.99 -8.37
C ALA A 41 5.68 -5.41 -9.09
N VAL A 42 6.84 -5.20 -8.46
CA VAL A 42 8.15 -5.64 -8.99
C VAL A 42 8.70 -6.74 -8.10
N THR A 43 8.20 -7.95 -8.30
CA THR A 43 8.62 -9.12 -7.49
C THR A 43 9.30 -10.17 -8.37
N ASN A 44 10.16 -10.99 -7.76
CA ASN A 44 10.70 -12.20 -8.41
C ASN A 44 9.66 -13.35 -8.46
N ALA A 45 8.38 -13.05 -8.26
CA ALA A 45 7.28 -14.00 -8.24
C ALA A 45 6.35 -13.80 -9.45
N VAL A 46 5.36 -14.68 -9.58
CA VAL A 46 4.33 -14.59 -10.62
C VAL A 46 3.57 -13.25 -10.49
N TRP A 47 3.17 -12.65 -11.62
CA TRP A 47 2.38 -11.40 -11.71
C TRP A 47 3.13 -10.09 -11.45
N THR A 48 4.45 -10.09 -11.66
CA THR A 48 5.25 -8.86 -11.78
C THR A 48 4.71 -7.96 -12.91
N GLY A 49 4.82 -6.64 -12.74
CA GLY A 49 4.25 -5.62 -13.63
C GLY A 49 2.78 -5.29 -13.39
N GLY A 50 2.17 -5.82 -12.32
CA GLY A 50 0.76 -5.58 -11.98
C GLY A 50 0.50 -4.29 -11.19
N ALA A 51 -0.68 -3.68 -11.38
CA ALA A 51 -1.09 -2.42 -10.74
C ALA A 51 -2.60 -2.46 -10.40
N ALA A 52 -3.05 -3.58 -9.85
CA ALA A 52 -4.47 -3.82 -9.59
C ALA A 52 -5.05 -2.87 -8.53
N PRO A 53 -6.38 -2.65 -8.52
CA PRO A 53 -7.04 -1.91 -7.46
C PRO A 53 -6.75 -2.48 -6.06
N ASP A 54 -6.46 -1.58 -5.11
CA ASP A 54 -6.21 -1.91 -3.72
C ASP A 54 -7.52 -1.90 -2.91
N LEU A 55 -7.89 -3.07 -2.40
CA LEU A 55 -9.11 -3.25 -1.60
C LEU A 55 -9.01 -2.69 -0.19
N GLY A 56 -7.80 -2.52 0.34
CA GLY A 56 -7.60 -1.94 1.66
C GLY A 56 -8.15 -0.52 1.73
N LEU A 57 -8.27 0.15 0.59
CA LEU A 57 -8.79 1.52 0.43
C LEU A 57 -10.32 1.56 0.32
N ILE A 58 -11.01 0.42 0.43
CA ILE A 58 -12.46 0.24 0.38
C ILE A 58 -12.93 -0.20 1.78
N PRO A 59 -13.35 0.72 2.67
CA PRO A 59 -13.83 0.38 4.00
C PRO A 59 -15.01 -0.59 3.98
N GLY A 60 -15.05 -1.55 4.89
CA GLY A 60 -16.16 -2.51 4.97
C GLY A 60 -17.51 -1.85 5.28
N ASP A 61 -17.49 -0.84 6.16
CA ASP A 61 -18.72 -0.21 6.66
C ASP A 61 -19.47 0.65 5.63
N MET A 62 -18.86 0.96 4.48
CA MET A 62 -19.56 1.64 3.39
C MET A 62 -20.31 0.68 2.47
N ILE A 63 -20.00 -0.63 2.54
CA ILE A 63 -20.52 -1.64 1.63
C ILE A 63 -21.88 -2.13 2.14
N ASP A 64 -22.87 -2.13 1.26
CA ASP A 64 -24.15 -2.79 1.51
C ASP A 64 -24.03 -4.29 1.19
N HIS A 65 -23.58 -4.62 -0.02
CA HIS A 65 -23.29 -5.98 -0.44
C HIS A 65 -22.24 -6.00 -1.57
N VAL A 66 -21.79 -7.21 -1.92
CA VAL A 66 -20.80 -7.44 -2.99
C VAL A 66 -21.39 -8.40 -4.01
N GLU A 67 -21.35 -8.02 -5.27
CA GLU A 67 -21.75 -8.86 -6.40
C GLU A 67 -20.50 -9.43 -7.06
N VAL A 68 -20.50 -10.73 -7.33
CA VAL A 68 -19.37 -11.41 -7.97
C VAL A 68 -19.86 -12.13 -9.22
N LEU A 69 -19.44 -11.65 -10.38
CA LEU A 69 -19.65 -12.35 -11.64
C LEU A 69 -18.39 -13.13 -11.96
N GLN A 70 -18.51 -14.45 -11.89
CA GLN A 70 -17.37 -15.34 -12.12
C GLN A 70 -17.11 -15.58 -13.60
N ASP A 71 -18.09 -15.37 -14.47
CA ASP A 71 -17.93 -15.56 -15.90
C ASP A 71 -17.18 -14.38 -16.54
N GLY A 72 -16.41 -14.67 -17.60
CA GLY A 72 -15.67 -13.66 -18.33
C GLY A 72 -16.63 -12.64 -18.92
N ALA A 73 -16.78 -11.51 -18.24
CA ALA A 73 -17.76 -10.48 -18.58
C ALA A 73 -17.15 -9.38 -19.45
N ALA A 74 -16.04 -9.68 -20.13
CA ALA A 74 -15.31 -8.72 -20.95
C ALA A 74 -16.15 -8.10 -22.09
N ALA A 75 -17.19 -8.81 -22.54
CA ALA A 75 -18.14 -8.30 -23.54
C ALA A 75 -19.03 -7.17 -22.99
N GLN A 76 -19.29 -7.13 -21.67
CA GLN A 76 -20.15 -6.12 -21.04
C GLN A 76 -19.35 -5.06 -20.30
N TYR A 77 -18.25 -5.46 -19.65
CA TYR A 77 -17.44 -4.59 -18.80
C TYR A 77 -16.01 -4.38 -19.33
N GLY A 78 -15.73 -4.71 -20.59
CA GLY A 78 -14.44 -4.44 -21.23
C GLY A 78 -13.30 -5.39 -20.88
N THR A 79 -12.14 -5.15 -21.49
CA THR A 79 -11.00 -6.10 -21.55
C THR A 79 -10.38 -6.47 -20.20
N ASP A 80 -10.66 -5.72 -19.13
CA ASP A 80 -10.12 -5.98 -17.80
C ASP A 80 -10.91 -7.08 -17.05
N ALA A 81 -12.10 -7.47 -17.54
CA ALA A 81 -12.97 -8.48 -16.93
C ALA A 81 -12.76 -9.90 -17.51
N ILE A 82 -11.51 -10.31 -17.74
CA ILE A 82 -11.18 -11.64 -18.29
C ILE A 82 -11.45 -12.75 -17.25
N ALA A 83 -11.06 -12.50 -15.99
CA ALA A 83 -11.25 -13.45 -14.89
C ALA A 83 -12.65 -13.39 -14.26
N GLY A 84 -13.33 -12.26 -14.44
CA GLY A 84 -14.62 -11.95 -13.82
C GLY A 84 -14.68 -10.51 -13.30
N VAL A 85 -15.74 -10.21 -12.57
CA VAL A 85 -16.05 -8.89 -12.03
C VAL A 85 -16.41 -9.00 -10.55
N VAL A 86 -15.89 -8.07 -9.75
CA VAL A 86 -16.31 -7.86 -8.36
C VAL A 86 -16.83 -6.44 -8.23
N ASN A 87 -18.11 -6.31 -7.93
CA ASN A 87 -18.79 -5.02 -7.78
C ASN A 87 -19.14 -4.79 -6.31
N PHE A 88 -18.61 -3.73 -5.72
CA PHE A 88 -18.94 -3.29 -4.38
C PHE A 88 -20.12 -2.31 -4.46
N ILE A 89 -21.26 -2.70 -3.90
CA ILE A 89 -22.44 -1.83 -3.84
C ILE A 89 -22.39 -1.04 -2.55
N LEU A 90 -22.49 0.28 -2.66
CA LEU A 90 -22.41 1.20 -1.53
C LEU A 90 -23.75 1.32 -0.81
N LYS A 91 -23.69 1.57 0.50
CA LYS A 91 -24.87 1.95 1.27
C LYS A 91 -25.44 3.27 0.76
N LYS A 92 -26.77 3.29 0.61
CA LYS A 92 -27.58 4.49 0.27
C LYS A 92 -28.46 4.89 1.45
N ASN A 93 -27.89 4.87 2.66
CA ASN A 93 -28.60 5.22 3.88
C ASN A 93 -28.70 6.73 4.07
N ASP A 94 -29.89 7.17 4.47
CA ASP A 94 -30.26 8.56 4.76
C ASP A 94 -30.47 8.82 6.27
N HIS A 95 -30.37 7.78 7.09
CA HIS A 95 -30.39 7.85 8.55
C HIS A 95 -29.61 6.70 9.19
N GLY A 96 -29.41 6.80 10.50
CA GLY A 96 -28.75 5.78 11.31
C GLY A 96 -27.23 5.75 11.13
N GLY A 97 -26.57 4.84 11.83
CA GLY A 97 -25.14 4.68 11.73
C GLY A 97 -24.63 3.47 12.50
N VAL A 98 -23.38 3.13 12.23
CA VAL A 98 -22.65 2.03 12.87
C VAL A 98 -21.27 2.55 13.29
N LEU A 99 -20.78 2.02 14.41
CA LEU A 99 -19.41 2.21 14.88
C LEU A 99 -18.88 0.84 15.31
N ASN A 100 -17.76 0.46 14.73
CA ASN A 100 -17.03 -0.76 15.02
C ASN A 100 -15.66 -0.42 15.63
N LEU A 101 -15.28 -1.19 16.63
CA LEU A 101 -14.02 -1.05 17.36
C LEU A 101 -13.43 -2.43 17.59
N ASP A 102 -12.27 -2.68 16.99
CA ASP A 102 -11.57 -3.95 17.10
C ASP A 102 -10.14 -3.71 17.60
N GLY A 103 -9.65 -4.64 18.41
CA GLY A 103 -8.31 -4.62 18.95
C GLY A 103 -7.80 -6.03 19.19
N GLY A 104 -6.51 -6.23 18.95
CA GLY A 104 -5.89 -7.54 19.12
C GLY A 104 -4.38 -7.46 19.14
N GLU A 105 -3.74 -8.57 19.44
CA GLU A 105 -2.30 -8.77 19.31
C GLU A 105 -2.02 -10.27 19.17
N TYR A 106 -0.83 -10.63 18.72
CA TYR A 106 -0.41 -12.02 18.70
C TYR A 106 -0.09 -12.51 20.11
N TYR A 107 -0.16 -13.82 20.35
CA TYR A 107 0.19 -14.45 21.63
C TYR A 107 1.60 -14.12 22.13
N ALA A 108 2.52 -13.79 21.22
CA ALA A 108 3.88 -13.36 21.55
C ALA A 108 3.98 -11.92 22.08
N GLY A 109 2.86 -11.18 22.18
CA GLY A 109 2.79 -9.79 22.64
C GLY A 109 3.18 -8.74 21.60
N ASP A 110 3.30 -9.14 20.33
CA ASP A 110 3.62 -8.29 19.20
C ASP A 110 2.47 -8.22 18.18
N GLY A 111 2.64 -7.46 17.09
CA GLY A 111 1.61 -7.35 16.04
C GLY A 111 0.32 -6.70 16.51
N LYS A 112 0.38 -5.72 17.43
CA LYS A 112 -0.79 -5.01 17.95
C LYS A 112 -1.66 -4.46 16.83
N GLN A 113 -2.95 -4.77 16.87
CA GLN A 113 -3.95 -4.36 15.91
C GLN A 113 -4.94 -3.40 16.56
N ARG A 114 -5.33 -2.36 15.84
CA ARG A 114 -6.43 -1.47 16.20
C ARG A 114 -7.20 -1.14 14.94
N HIS A 115 -8.50 -1.30 14.96
CA HIS A 115 -9.37 -0.93 13.85
C HIS A 115 -10.57 -0.21 14.41
N ILE A 116 -10.83 0.96 13.86
CA ILE A 116 -11.98 1.80 14.17
C ILE A 116 -12.63 2.09 12.84
N SER A 117 -13.90 1.77 12.68
CA SER A 117 -14.63 2.14 11.47
C SER A 117 -16.05 2.51 11.80
N GLY A 118 -16.65 3.36 10.98
CA GLY A 118 -18.03 3.74 11.17
C GLY A 118 -18.61 4.36 9.94
N ASN A 119 -19.93 4.24 9.85
CA ASN A 119 -20.73 4.81 8.78
C ASN A 119 -21.92 5.55 9.39
N ILE A 120 -22.30 6.67 8.79
CA ILE A 120 -23.49 7.45 9.16
C ILE A 120 -24.25 7.85 7.90
N GLY A 121 -25.56 7.67 7.92
CA GLY A 121 -26.48 8.14 6.90
C GLY A 121 -27.19 9.41 7.35
N ILE A 122 -27.31 10.38 6.46
CA ILE A 122 -28.03 11.63 6.67
C ILE A 122 -28.81 12.02 5.40
N ALA A 123 -29.96 12.67 5.58
CA ALA A 123 -30.74 13.34 4.53
C ALA A 123 -30.67 14.86 4.75
N PRO A 124 -29.70 15.57 4.13
CA PRO A 124 -29.57 17.02 4.32
C PRO A 124 -30.75 17.82 3.74
N ILE A 125 -31.36 17.30 2.67
CA ILE A 125 -32.53 17.85 1.99
C ILE A 125 -33.47 16.70 1.59
N GLU A 126 -34.72 17.04 1.24
CA GLU A 126 -35.68 16.09 0.69
C GLU A 126 -35.11 15.39 -0.57
N ASP A 127 -35.47 14.13 -0.77
CA ASP A 127 -35.03 13.29 -1.90
C ASP A 127 -33.50 13.06 -2.02
N MET A 128 -32.73 13.36 -0.96
CA MET A 128 -31.29 13.14 -0.88
C MET A 128 -30.91 12.11 0.18
N TYR A 129 -30.01 11.18 -0.18
CA TYR A 129 -29.24 10.41 0.79
C TYR A 129 -27.77 10.85 0.75
N LEU A 130 -27.12 10.87 1.91
CA LEU A 130 -25.68 11.08 2.05
C LEU A 130 -25.15 10.12 3.13
N SER A 131 -24.34 9.17 2.67
CA SER A 131 -23.64 8.19 3.48
C SER A 131 -22.18 8.60 3.62
N LEU A 132 -21.69 8.72 4.86
CA LEU A 132 -20.31 9.07 5.18
C LEU A 132 -19.66 7.93 5.95
N THR A 133 -18.47 7.51 5.51
CA THR A 133 -17.71 6.44 6.15
C THR A 133 -16.31 6.91 6.52
N GLY A 134 -15.87 6.56 7.72
CA GLY A 134 -14.49 6.76 8.17
C GLY A 134 -13.92 5.45 8.70
N GLU A 135 -12.64 5.19 8.42
CA GLU A 135 -11.94 4.02 8.92
C GLU A 135 -10.49 4.36 9.27
N PHE A 136 -10.01 3.82 10.38
CA PHE A 136 -8.62 3.82 10.80
C PHE A 136 -8.19 2.39 11.14
N LYS A 137 -7.11 1.93 10.51
CA LYS A 137 -6.47 0.63 10.78
C LYS A 137 -5.02 0.85 11.19
N TYR A 138 -4.60 0.17 12.24
CA TYR A 138 -3.24 0.08 12.70
C TYR A 138 -2.86 -1.39 12.82
N HIS A 139 -1.71 -1.75 12.27
CA HIS A 139 -1.05 -3.03 12.49
C HIS A 139 0.39 -2.75 12.95
N GLY A 140 0.78 -3.29 14.10
CA GLY A 140 2.12 -3.15 14.67
C GLY A 140 3.13 -4.11 14.05
N TYR A 141 4.41 -3.89 14.30
CA TYR A 141 5.44 -4.86 13.91
C TYR A 141 5.23 -6.20 14.60
N SER A 142 5.49 -7.29 13.88
CA SER A 142 5.70 -8.62 14.48
C SER A 142 7.14 -9.09 14.24
N PHE A 143 7.59 -10.07 15.01
CA PHE A 143 8.92 -10.64 14.88
C PHE A 143 8.89 -12.15 15.09
N ARG A 144 9.36 -12.89 14.09
CA ARG A 144 9.49 -14.34 14.10
C ARG A 144 10.91 -14.80 13.76
N GLY A 145 11.88 -13.89 13.83
CA GLY A 145 13.28 -14.19 13.61
C GLY A 145 13.96 -14.79 14.84
N ASP A 146 15.23 -15.12 14.67
CA ASP A 146 16.08 -15.68 15.72
C ASP A 146 17.30 -14.77 15.96
N VAL A 147 18.18 -15.19 16.86
CA VAL A 147 19.48 -14.59 17.17
C VAL A 147 20.22 -14.28 15.86
N ASP A 148 20.69 -13.04 15.69
CA ASP A 148 21.53 -12.71 14.53
C ASP A 148 22.94 -13.26 14.78
N PRO A 149 23.40 -14.29 14.04
CA PRO A 149 24.68 -14.94 14.28
C PRO A 149 25.88 -14.01 14.08
N ARG A 150 25.69 -12.88 13.38
CA ARG A 150 26.75 -11.90 13.11
C ARG A 150 27.12 -11.08 14.36
N VAL A 151 26.25 -11.02 15.37
CA VAL A 151 26.45 -10.20 16.59
C VAL A 151 26.60 -11.01 17.88
N VAL A 152 26.71 -12.33 17.77
CA VAL A 152 26.98 -13.22 18.90
C VAL A 152 28.23 -14.05 18.65
N ASP A 153 28.91 -14.42 19.74
CA ASP A 153 30.00 -15.38 19.68
C ASP A 153 29.40 -16.79 19.69
N THR A 154 29.31 -17.43 18.52
CA THR A 154 28.95 -18.85 18.41
C THR A 154 30.20 -19.69 18.19
N GLY A 155 30.16 -20.99 18.49
CA GLY A 155 31.24 -21.93 18.15
C GLY A 155 31.52 -22.07 16.64
N PHE A 156 30.70 -21.44 15.79
CA PHE A 156 30.90 -21.34 14.34
C PHE A 156 31.40 -19.95 13.90
N ASN A 157 31.35 -18.96 14.79
CA ASN A 157 31.86 -17.59 14.58
C ASN A 157 33.30 -17.43 15.13
N THR A 158 33.85 -18.45 15.80
CA THR A 158 35.25 -18.51 16.24
C THR A 158 36.18 -18.84 15.08
N SER A 159 36.32 -17.89 14.16
CA SER A 159 37.48 -17.71 13.28
C SER A 159 38.21 -18.92 12.70
N ALA A 160 37.95 -19.16 11.41
CA ALA A 160 39.00 -19.61 10.47
C ALA A 160 39.65 -18.42 9.72
N ASN A 161 39.34 -17.16 10.04
CA ASN A 161 39.83 -16.01 9.28
C ASN A 161 40.97 -15.28 10.03
N THR A 162 42.18 -15.82 9.93
CA THR A 162 43.44 -15.28 10.50
C THR A 162 44.01 -14.07 9.73
N GLY A 163 43.15 -13.25 9.12
CA GLY A 163 43.53 -11.98 8.48
C GLY A 163 43.71 -10.82 9.48
N ASN A 164 43.65 -9.57 8.99
CA ASN A 164 43.86 -8.33 9.79
C ASN A 164 42.99 -8.19 11.06
N ASN A 165 41.88 -8.92 11.16
CA ASN A 165 41.01 -8.94 12.34
C ASN A 165 41.55 -9.75 13.53
N GLY A 166 42.67 -10.47 13.37
CA GLY A 166 43.28 -11.27 14.45
C GLY A 166 42.38 -12.38 14.96
N GLY A 167 41.48 -12.91 14.11
CA GLY A 167 40.53 -13.94 14.51
C GLY A 167 39.42 -13.47 15.47
N ARG A 168 39.15 -12.16 15.57
CA ARG A 168 38.07 -11.62 16.41
C ARG A 168 36.73 -11.55 15.67
N THR A 169 35.65 -11.90 16.36
CA THR A 169 34.27 -11.73 15.89
C THR A 169 33.90 -10.24 15.74
N ILE A 170 32.76 -9.92 15.13
CA ILE A 170 32.22 -8.56 15.16
C ILE A 170 31.97 -8.10 16.60
N LEU A 171 31.41 -8.97 17.45
CA LEU A 171 31.09 -8.63 18.84
C LEU A 171 32.34 -8.29 19.65
N ALA A 172 33.43 -9.04 19.45
CA ALA A 172 34.71 -8.77 20.11
C ALA A 172 35.35 -7.45 19.65
N ARG A 173 35.14 -7.04 18.40
CA ARG A 173 35.63 -5.77 17.85
C ARG A 173 34.74 -4.58 18.22
N PHE A 174 33.44 -4.81 18.35
CA PHE A 174 32.42 -3.79 18.67
C PHE A 174 31.54 -4.26 19.83
N PRO A 175 32.03 -4.21 21.09
CA PRO A 175 31.26 -4.68 22.25
C PRO A 175 29.96 -3.90 22.49
N SER A 176 29.89 -2.65 22.02
CA SER A 176 28.72 -1.77 22.15
C SER A 176 27.49 -2.26 21.37
N VAL A 177 27.63 -3.23 20.46
CA VAL A 177 26.49 -3.88 19.79
C VAL A 177 25.53 -4.53 20.79
N LYS A 178 26.01 -4.97 21.96
CA LYS A 178 25.16 -5.50 23.05
C LYS A 178 24.14 -4.48 23.56
N ASN A 179 24.41 -3.19 23.36
CA ASN A 179 23.54 -2.11 23.78
C ASN A 179 22.51 -1.74 22.70
N PHE A 180 22.49 -2.42 21.55
CA PHE A 180 21.48 -2.21 20.52
C PHE A 180 20.12 -2.78 20.97
N ALA A 181 19.03 -2.14 20.59
CA ALA A 181 17.69 -2.56 20.97
C ALA A 181 17.38 -3.99 20.50
N ASN A 182 16.82 -4.80 21.38
CA ASN A 182 16.47 -6.20 21.15
C ASN A 182 17.67 -7.14 20.94
N TYR A 183 18.89 -6.77 21.32
CA TYR A 183 20.02 -7.72 21.32
C TYR A 183 19.65 -9.03 22.06
N PRO A 184 19.98 -10.21 21.52
CA PRO A 184 20.75 -10.47 20.29
C PRO A 184 19.89 -10.60 19.00
N TYR A 185 18.59 -10.34 19.09
CA TYR A 185 17.60 -10.36 17.99
C TYR A 185 17.58 -9.03 17.22
N VAL A 186 18.76 -8.55 16.82
CA VAL A 186 18.92 -7.22 16.21
C VAL A 186 18.40 -7.16 14.77
N ASN A 187 18.37 -8.30 14.07
CA ASN A 187 17.90 -8.37 12.68
C ASN A 187 16.39 -8.64 12.61
N ARG A 188 15.59 -7.58 12.54
CA ARG A 188 14.12 -7.64 12.63
C ARG A 188 13.40 -7.76 11.28
N ILE A 189 14.08 -8.28 10.26
CA ILE A 189 13.51 -8.45 8.90
C ILE A 189 12.44 -9.57 8.83
N PHE A 190 12.44 -10.48 9.80
CA PHE A 190 11.51 -11.62 9.84
C PHE A 190 10.27 -11.29 10.66
N GLY A 191 9.18 -10.98 9.97
CA GLY A 191 7.89 -10.62 10.56
C GLY A 191 7.15 -9.60 9.71
N ASP A 192 6.00 -9.14 10.22
CA ASP A 192 5.16 -8.18 9.54
C ASP A 192 5.68 -6.75 9.75
N GLY A 193 5.50 -5.93 8.72
CA GLY A 193 5.66 -4.49 8.83
C GLY A 193 4.59 -3.84 9.71
N ARG A 194 4.86 -2.62 10.14
CA ARG A 194 3.83 -1.75 10.69
C ARG A 194 3.06 -1.10 9.55
N MET A 195 1.74 -1.00 9.68
CA MET A 195 0.88 -0.27 8.76
C MET A 195 -0.05 0.66 9.54
N GLU A 196 -0.23 1.87 9.03
CA GLU A 196 -1.35 2.75 9.39
C GLU A 196 -2.11 3.09 8.12
N LEU A 197 -3.43 2.93 8.14
CA LEU A 197 -4.31 3.27 7.04
C LEU A 197 -5.48 4.08 7.57
N THR A 198 -5.76 5.21 6.93
CA THR A 198 -6.94 6.02 7.19
C THR A 198 -7.69 6.18 5.88
N ASN A 199 -8.96 5.79 5.89
CA ASN A 199 -9.86 5.91 4.75
C ASN A 199 -11.02 6.83 5.12
N GLY A 200 -11.38 7.72 4.20
CA GLY A 200 -12.60 8.51 4.24
C GLY A 200 -13.37 8.27 2.95
N PHE A 201 -14.69 8.08 3.07
CA PHE A 201 -15.54 7.81 1.93
C PHE A 201 -16.86 8.58 2.05
N TYR A 202 -17.39 9.04 0.91
CA TYR A 202 -18.73 9.57 0.82
C TYR A 202 -19.50 8.89 -0.31
N ASN A 203 -20.81 8.79 -0.16
CA ASN A 203 -21.74 8.41 -1.21
C ASN A 203 -23.00 9.26 -1.06
N TRP A 204 -23.44 9.93 -2.11
CA TRP A 204 -24.71 10.64 -2.10
C TRP A 204 -25.45 10.48 -3.42
N GLY A 205 -26.77 10.60 -3.32
CA GLY A 205 -27.64 10.69 -4.47
C GLY A 205 -28.82 11.61 -4.19
N TYR A 206 -29.33 12.23 -5.25
CA TYR A 206 -30.46 13.16 -5.22
C TYR A 206 -31.43 12.80 -6.34
N THR A 207 -32.69 12.57 -5.96
CA THR A 207 -33.74 12.08 -6.86
C THR A 207 -34.86 13.11 -7.11
N GLY A 208 -34.70 14.35 -6.63
CA GLY A 208 -35.71 15.40 -6.80
C GLY A 208 -35.84 15.97 -8.22
N PHE A 209 -35.10 15.45 -9.20
CA PHE A 209 -35.36 15.71 -10.62
C PHE A 209 -36.19 14.56 -11.18
N ASN A 210 -37.39 14.85 -11.66
CA ASN A 210 -38.28 13.84 -12.25
C ASN A 210 -37.51 12.93 -13.23
N ASN A 211 -37.47 11.63 -12.90
CA ASN A 211 -36.82 10.57 -13.66
C ASN A 211 -35.29 10.65 -13.79
N ILE A 212 -34.60 11.52 -13.03
CA ILE A 212 -33.14 11.64 -13.04
C ILE A 212 -32.60 11.61 -11.59
N GLU A 213 -31.76 10.61 -11.29
CA GLU A 213 -30.91 10.56 -10.10
C GLU A 213 -29.56 11.23 -10.44
N LEU A 214 -29.20 12.29 -9.72
CA LEU A 214 -27.81 12.74 -9.64
C LEU A 214 -27.12 11.95 -8.54
N TYR A 215 -25.91 11.48 -8.77
CA TYR A 215 -25.17 10.73 -7.76
C TYR A 215 -23.68 11.08 -7.80
N SER A 216 -23.03 10.92 -6.65
CA SER A 216 -21.58 10.95 -6.59
C SER A 216 -21.07 10.23 -5.36
N PHE A 217 -19.93 9.56 -5.53
CA PHE A 217 -19.23 8.89 -4.47
C PHE A 217 -17.72 9.07 -4.65
N GLY A 218 -16.97 8.93 -3.58
CA GLY A 218 -15.53 9.13 -3.65
C GLY A 218 -14.81 8.73 -2.38
N SER A 219 -13.49 8.58 -2.52
CA SER A 219 -12.59 8.15 -1.46
C SER A 219 -11.40 9.09 -1.32
N ILE A 220 -10.89 9.19 -0.10
CA ILE A 220 -9.55 9.68 0.20
C ILE A 220 -8.92 8.75 1.22
N SER A 221 -7.73 8.26 0.90
CA SER A 221 -7.03 7.27 1.70
C SER A 221 -5.58 7.68 1.89
N ARG A 222 -5.08 7.49 3.12
CA ARG A 222 -3.69 7.74 3.47
C ARG A 222 -3.11 6.50 4.12
N ARG A 223 -2.04 5.97 3.56
CA ARG A 223 -1.29 4.85 4.15
C ARG A 223 0.12 5.25 4.52
N VAL A 224 0.57 4.75 5.66
CA VAL A 224 1.99 4.73 6.02
C VAL A 224 2.39 3.31 6.41
N GLY A 225 3.15 2.65 5.54
CA GLY A 225 3.74 1.33 5.78
C GLY A 225 5.21 1.47 6.17
N ARG A 226 5.69 0.65 7.11
CA ARG A 226 7.11 0.57 7.48
C ARG A 226 7.54 -0.87 7.68
N THR A 227 8.60 -1.29 7.01
CA THR A 227 9.22 -2.62 7.19
C THR A 227 10.67 -2.46 7.64
N ASN A 228 11.18 -3.39 8.44
CA ASN A 228 12.59 -3.40 8.83
C ASN A 228 13.41 -4.11 7.75
N GLN A 229 14.55 -3.53 7.39
CA GLN A 229 15.54 -4.18 6.54
C GLN A 229 16.61 -4.88 7.38
N ASN A 230 17.54 -5.57 6.72
CA ASN A 230 18.66 -6.21 7.39
C ASN A 230 19.43 -5.23 8.27
N TYR A 231 19.66 -5.64 9.52
CA TYR A 231 20.53 -4.92 10.43
C TYR A 231 21.93 -4.75 9.83
N ARG A 232 22.44 -3.51 9.91
CA ARG A 232 23.73 -3.06 9.39
C ARG A 232 24.76 -3.10 10.51
N LEU A 233 25.81 -3.90 10.29
CA LEU A 233 26.90 -4.08 11.25
C LEU A 233 27.70 -2.77 11.42
N PRO A 234 28.38 -2.57 12.57
CA PRO A 234 29.13 -1.34 12.82
C PRO A 234 30.22 -1.00 11.79
N ASN A 235 30.75 -2.02 11.10
CA ASN A 235 31.86 -1.87 10.16
C ASN A 235 31.44 -1.55 8.71
N VAL A 236 30.15 -1.31 8.45
CA VAL A 236 29.65 -1.07 7.08
C VAL A 236 29.59 0.41 6.68
N VAL A 237 29.61 1.33 7.66
CA VAL A 237 29.69 2.77 7.42
C VAL A 237 30.79 3.33 8.30
N TYR A 238 31.79 3.95 7.68
CA TYR A 238 32.96 4.48 8.36
C TYR A 238 33.58 5.61 7.52
N GLY A 239 34.29 6.52 8.18
CA GLY A 239 35.03 7.59 7.54
C GLY A 239 36.46 7.17 7.15
N LYS A 240 37.16 8.02 6.40
CA LYS A 240 38.54 7.78 5.92
C LYS A 240 39.52 7.52 7.07
N SER A 241 39.32 8.14 8.24
CA SER A 241 40.17 7.92 9.42
C SER A 241 40.06 6.50 10.02
N ALA A 242 38.95 5.80 9.79
CA ALA A 242 38.73 4.43 10.24
C ALA A 242 39.04 3.37 9.15
N ALA A 243 39.27 3.77 7.89
CA ALA A 243 39.38 2.85 6.76
C ALA A 243 40.45 1.75 6.94
N ALA A 244 41.61 2.12 7.52
CA ALA A 244 42.70 1.18 7.76
C ALA A 244 42.47 0.27 8.98
N THR A 245 41.58 0.65 9.90
CA THR A 245 41.43 0.00 11.21
C THR A 245 40.08 -0.71 11.38
N ILE A 246 39.08 -0.41 10.54
CA ILE A 246 37.69 -0.88 10.69
C ILE A 246 37.58 -2.41 10.69
N ASN A 247 38.49 -3.07 9.97
CA ASN A 247 38.64 -4.52 9.92
C ASN A 247 39.94 -4.98 10.62
N THR A 248 40.27 -4.37 11.75
CA THR A 248 41.34 -4.83 12.64
C THR A 248 40.80 -5.29 13.99
N ALA A 249 41.66 -5.87 14.84
CA ALA A 249 41.29 -6.35 16.17
C ALA A 249 40.78 -5.24 17.11
N THR A 250 41.18 -3.98 16.87
CA THR A 250 40.78 -2.79 17.63
C THR A 250 40.44 -1.66 16.66
N PRO A 251 39.20 -1.60 16.15
CA PRO A 251 38.76 -0.52 15.28
C PRO A 251 38.83 0.84 15.97
N THR A 252 39.34 1.86 15.26
CA THR A 252 39.49 3.24 15.77
C THR A 252 39.18 4.25 14.68
N GLY A 253 38.93 5.51 15.04
CA GLY A 253 38.64 6.57 14.08
C GLY A 253 37.14 6.82 13.94
N ASP A 254 36.74 7.35 12.79
CA ASP A 254 35.37 7.78 12.52
C ASP A 254 34.44 6.60 12.19
N ILE A 255 33.68 6.17 13.20
CA ILE A 255 32.74 5.06 13.14
C ILE A 255 31.37 5.58 13.64
N PRO A 256 30.50 6.10 12.76
CA PRO A 256 29.29 6.80 13.16
C PRO A 256 28.26 5.92 13.88
N PHE A 257 28.26 4.62 13.61
CA PHE A 257 27.29 3.67 14.16
C PHE A 257 28.00 2.51 14.86
N PRO A 258 28.64 2.76 16.02
CA PRO A 258 29.43 1.74 16.71
C PRO A 258 28.57 0.57 17.21
N GLN A 259 27.26 0.78 17.38
CA GLN A 259 26.27 -0.24 17.72
C GLN A 259 25.55 -0.82 16.50
N GLY A 260 25.94 -0.45 15.28
CA GLY A 260 25.17 -0.72 14.06
C GLY A 260 23.84 0.05 14.00
N PHE A 261 23.01 -0.28 13.02
CA PHE A 261 21.67 0.32 12.86
C PHE A 261 20.74 -0.58 12.04
N SER A 262 19.43 -0.40 12.19
CA SER A 262 18.41 -1.10 11.40
C SER A 262 17.69 -0.12 10.49
N PRO A 263 17.96 -0.13 9.17
CA PRO A 263 17.21 0.65 8.21
C PRO A 263 15.75 0.21 8.16
N GLN A 264 14.89 1.14 7.75
CA GLN A 264 13.48 0.87 7.49
C GLN A 264 13.11 1.35 6.10
N GLU A 265 12.37 0.51 5.38
CA GLU A 265 11.72 0.90 4.14
C GLU A 265 10.31 1.39 4.46
N VAL A 266 9.96 2.56 3.94
CA VAL A 266 8.76 3.28 4.35
C VAL A 266 7.98 3.72 3.12
N LEU A 267 6.75 3.23 3.02
CA LEU A 267 5.76 3.68 2.06
C LEU A 267 4.92 4.80 2.68
N ARG A 268 4.75 5.91 1.96
CA ARG A 268 3.72 6.92 2.25
C ARG A 268 2.85 7.09 1.02
N GLU A 269 1.60 6.68 1.13
CA GLU A 269 0.62 6.67 0.05
C GLU A 269 -0.48 7.70 0.32
N LEU A 270 -0.87 8.40 -0.73
CA LEU A 270 -2.08 9.21 -0.77
C LEU A 270 -2.86 8.82 -2.03
N ASP A 271 -4.04 8.25 -1.81
CA ASP A 271 -4.95 7.82 -2.86
C ASP A 271 -6.26 8.61 -2.74
N TYR A 272 -6.81 9.07 -3.84
CA TYR A 272 -8.13 9.67 -3.85
C TYR A 272 -8.85 9.46 -5.17
N SER A 273 -10.17 9.34 -5.10
CA SER A 273 -11.05 9.27 -6.26
C SER A 273 -12.38 9.94 -6.01
N ALA A 274 -12.99 10.43 -7.09
CA ALA A 274 -14.36 10.90 -7.08
C ALA A 274 -15.03 10.50 -8.39
N THR A 275 -16.23 9.98 -8.28
CA THR A 275 -17.14 9.66 -9.36
C THR A 275 -18.37 10.54 -9.22
N GLY A 276 -18.80 11.14 -10.32
CA GLY A 276 -20.05 11.87 -10.40
C GLY A 276 -20.81 11.49 -11.65
N GLY A 277 -22.14 11.41 -11.56
CA GLY A 277 -22.97 11.02 -12.68
C GLY A 277 -24.42 11.43 -12.55
N ALA A 278 -25.13 11.22 -13.65
CA ALA A 278 -26.57 11.40 -13.76
C ALA A 278 -27.15 10.16 -14.45
N LYS A 279 -28.12 9.53 -13.79
CA LYS A 279 -28.82 8.37 -14.32
C LYS A 279 -30.29 8.70 -14.43
N GLY A 280 -30.92 8.41 -15.57
CA GLY A 280 -32.33 8.67 -15.74
C GLY A 280 -33.05 7.67 -16.64
N THR A 281 -34.37 7.59 -16.46
CA THR A 281 -35.24 6.67 -17.19
C THR A 281 -36.28 7.45 -17.99
N PHE A 282 -36.23 7.33 -19.30
CA PHE A 282 -37.08 8.04 -20.26
C PHE A 282 -37.90 7.03 -21.05
N GLY A 283 -39.10 6.71 -20.54
CA GLY A 283 -39.92 5.62 -21.08
C GLY A 283 -39.25 4.28 -20.81
N ALA A 284 -39.03 3.48 -21.87
CA ALA A 284 -38.33 2.19 -21.78
C ALA A 284 -36.80 2.31 -21.85
N THR A 285 -36.25 3.53 -21.94
CA THR A 285 -34.80 3.77 -22.03
C THR A 285 -34.24 4.22 -20.70
N THR A 286 -33.17 3.58 -20.23
CA THR A 286 -32.32 4.08 -19.14
C THR A 286 -31.01 4.60 -19.72
N VAL A 287 -30.58 5.77 -19.28
CA VAL A 287 -29.31 6.40 -19.66
C VAL A 287 -28.53 6.74 -18.39
N ASP A 288 -27.26 6.39 -18.35
CA ASP A 288 -26.34 6.74 -17.26
C ASP A 288 -25.07 7.36 -17.83
N LEU A 289 -24.81 8.61 -17.46
CA LEU A 289 -23.59 9.33 -17.79
C LEU A 289 -22.79 9.56 -16.52
N SER A 290 -21.52 9.16 -16.54
CA SER A 290 -20.63 9.29 -15.38
C SER A 290 -19.22 9.65 -15.76
N THR A 291 -18.52 10.33 -14.85
CA THR A 291 -17.07 10.50 -14.93
C THR A 291 -16.44 10.15 -13.59
N THR A 292 -15.28 9.50 -13.63
CA THR A 292 -14.46 9.17 -12.48
C THR A 292 -13.09 9.77 -12.69
N TYR A 293 -12.61 10.53 -11.71
CA TYR A 293 -11.23 10.97 -11.63
C TYR A 293 -10.56 10.32 -10.42
N ALA A 294 -9.35 9.83 -10.60
CA ALA A 294 -8.58 9.21 -9.55
C ALA A 294 -7.09 9.52 -9.67
N ARG A 295 -6.42 9.57 -8.51
CA ARG A 295 -4.98 9.72 -8.42
C ARG A 295 -4.43 8.98 -7.21
N ASP A 296 -3.36 8.22 -7.45
CA ASP A 296 -2.60 7.53 -6.41
C ASP A 296 -1.15 8.02 -6.43
N VAL A 297 -0.60 8.34 -5.26
CA VAL A 297 0.75 8.87 -5.06
C VAL A 297 1.47 8.03 -4.00
N ASN A 298 2.38 7.19 -4.44
CA ASN A 298 3.23 6.37 -3.58
C ASN A 298 4.62 7.00 -3.46
N LYS A 299 5.02 7.40 -2.24
CA LYS A 299 6.37 7.90 -1.94
C LYS A 299 7.15 6.89 -1.14
N ILE A 300 8.34 6.54 -1.63
CA ILE A 300 9.19 5.51 -1.02
C ILE A 300 10.35 6.17 -0.32
N TYR A 301 10.46 5.94 0.98
CA TYR A 301 11.52 6.45 1.82
C TYR A 301 12.37 5.30 2.35
N VAL A 302 13.63 5.59 2.61
CA VAL A 302 14.46 4.80 3.50
C VAL A 302 14.74 5.63 4.74
N GLU A 303 14.23 5.16 5.88
CA GLU A 303 14.39 5.79 7.19
C GLU A 303 15.46 5.04 8.01
N ASN A 304 16.10 5.74 8.95
CA ASN A 304 17.17 5.21 9.79
C ASN A 304 18.31 4.48 9.03
N SER A 305 18.69 4.98 7.86
CA SER A 305 19.75 4.41 7.01
C SER A 305 20.93 5.37 6.81
N ALA A 306 21.97 4.92 6.14
CA ALA A 306 23.12 5.75 5.78
C ALA A 306 23.64 5.35 4.40
N ASN A 307 23.91 6.34 3.57
CA ASN A 307 24.71 6.18 2.37
C ASN A 307 26.19 6.10 2.76
N ALA A 308 26.76 4.89 2.67
CA ALA A 308 28.14 4.61 3.07
C ALA A 308 29.17 5.34 2.20
N ALA A 309 28.92 5.41 0.88
CA ALA A 309 29.80 6.10 -0.06
C ALA A 309 29.81 7.60 0.21
N LEU A 310 28.62 8.22 0.32
CA LEU A 310 28.50 9.64 0.66
C LEU A 310 29.20 9.98 1.98
N TYR A 311 29.01 9.15 3.01
CA TYR A 311 29.68 9.34 4.29
C TYR A 311 31.20 9.28 4.15
N TYR A 312 31.70 8.27 3.45
CA TYR A 312 33.13 8.09 3.22
C TYR A 312 33.73 9.25 2.41
N ASP A 313 33.08 9.66 1.31
CA ASP A 313 33.58 10.68 0.39
C ASP A 313 33.65 12.06 1.04
N THR A 314 32.64 12.39 1.87
CA THR A 314 32.58 13.65 2.62
C THR A 314 33.45 13.68 3.87
N SER A 315 33.89 12.51 4.38
CA SER A 315 34.83 12.45 5.51
C SER A 315 36.27 12.80 5.12
N THR A 316 37.06 13.21 6.11
CA THR A 316 38.52 13.37 5.99
C THR A 316 39.23 12.49 7.03
N LEU A 317 40.57 12.56 7.11
CA LEU A 317 41.33 11.87 8.16
C LEU A 317 41.09 12.46 9.56
N THR A 318 40.50 13.65 9.66
CA THR A 318 40.31 14.38 10.94
C THR A 318 38.88 14.86 11.16
N THR A 319 38.02 14.85 10.15
CA THR A 319 36.64 15.33 10.21
C THR A 319 35.67 14.20 9.84
N PRO A 320 34.61 13.96 10.65
CA PRO A 320 33.61 12.96 10.33
C PRO A 320 32.88 13.22 9.01
N GLY A 321 32.42 12.14 8.38
CA GLY A 321 31.55 12.21 7.20
C GLY A 321 30.14 12.72 7.51
N TYR A 322 29.38 12.99 6.45
CA TYR A 322 27.95 13.33 6.53
C TYR A 322 27.10 12.35 5.73
N THR A 323 25.98 11.93 6.31
CA THR A 323 24.97 11.12 5.61
C THR A 323 23.59 11.39 6.22
N PRO A 324 22.57 11.73 5.41
CA PRO A 324 21.21 11.88 5.92
C PRO A 324 20.65 10.52 6.35
N ARG A 325 19.87 10.50 7.43
CA ARG A 325 19.30 9.26 7.99
C ARG A 325 17.97 8.86 7.38
N ASN A 326 17.24 9.81 6.82
CA ASN A 326 15.95 9.61 6.17
C ASN A 326 16.01 10.28 4.80
N VAL A 327 15.78 9.51 3.75
CA VAL A 327 15.82 10.00 2.36
C VAL A 327 14.59 9.51 1.60
N LEU A 328 14.05 10.36 0.73
CA LEU A 328 13.10 9.95 -0.29
C LEU A 328 13.88 9.25 -1.40
N ASN A 329 13.54 8.02 -1.74
CA ASN A 329 14.15 7.30 -2.87
C ASN A 329 13.50 7.69 -4.20
N GLY A 330 12.19 7.94 -4.17
CA GLY A 330 11.42 8.31 -5.35
C GLY A 330 9.92 8.28 -5.09
N SER A 331 9.16 8.70 -6.10
CA SER A 331 7.70 8.62 -6.06
C SER A 331 7.15 7.99 -7.34
N PHE A 332 6.12 7.15 -7.18
CA PHE A 332 5.29 6.60 -8.24
C PHE A 332 3.93 7.26 -8.19
N ILE A 333 3.45 7.75 -9.33
CA ILE A 333 2.18 8.47 -9.40
C ILE A 333 1.37 7.94 -10.58
N SER A 334 0.13 7.54 -10.30
CA SER A 334 -0.86 7.13 -11.29
C SER A 334 -2.02 8.10 -11.27
N THR A 335 -2.47 8.53 -12.44
CA THR A 335 -3.67 9.37 -12.59
C THR A 335 -4.54 8.77 -13.67
N GLN A 336 -5.84 8.68 -13.39
CA GLN A 336 -6.80 8.10 -14.30
C GLN A 336 -8.07 8.94 -14.34
N SER A 337 -8.62 9.12 -15.54
CA SER A 337 -9.96 9.68 -15.76
C SER A 337 -10.74 8.74 -16.66
N VAL A 338 -11.96 8.36 -16.27
CA VAL A 338 -12.84 7.50 -17.05
C VAL A 338 -14.21 8.14 -17.15
N SER A 339 -14.70 8.34 -18.37
CA SER A 339 -16.07 8.77 -18.63
C SER A 339 -16.84 7.65 -19.32
N ASN A 340 -18.04 7.34 -18.80
CA ASN A 340 -18.92 6.31 -19.35
C ASN A 340 -20.28 6.90 -19.71
N LEU A 341 -20.79 6.48 -20.86
CA LEU A 341 -22.20 6.63 -21.26
C LEU A 341 -22.77 5.23 -21.45
N ASP A 342 -23.71 4.83 -20.60
CA ASP A 342 -24.41 3.55 -20.68
C ASP A 342 -25.87 3.79 -21.07
N ILE A 343 -26.38 3.02 -22.03
CA ILE A 343 -27.76 3.11 -22.51
C ILE A 343 -28.35 1.70 -22.55
N ALA A 344 -29.50 1.53 -21.91
CA ALA A 344 -30.29 0.31 -21.98
C ALA A 344 -31.71 0.65 -22.43
N HIS A 345 -32.28 -0.14 -23.34
CA HIS A 345 -33.63 0.04 -23.83
C HIS A 345 -34.38 -1.29 -23.81
N GLU A 346 -35.57 -1.30 -23.20
CA GLU A 346 -36.44 -2.48 -23.18
C GLU A 346 -37.37 -2.48 -24.39
N LEU A 347 -37.37 -3.60 -25.12
CA LEU A 347 -38.22 -3.83 -26.28
C LEU A 347 -39.28 -4.87 -25.96
N GLU A 348 -40.54 -4.45 -26.06
CA GLU A 348 -41.69 -5.35 -26.03
C GLU A 348 -41.84 -6.04 -27.39
N VAL A 349 -41.33 -7.28 -27.48
CA VAL A 349 -41.36 -8.09 -28.71
C VAL A 349 -42.37 -9.25 -28.65
N GLY A 350 -43.29 -9.23 -27.67
CA GLY A 350 -44.32 -10.27 -27.50
C GLY A 350 -43.82 -11.58 -26.90
N LEU A 351 -42.66 -11.57 -26.24
CA LEU A 351 -42.14 -12.68 -25.43
C LEU A 351 -42.71 -12.63 -24.00
N ALA A 352 -42.39 -13.64 -23.19
CA ALA A 352 -42.82 -13.68 -21.78
C ALA A 352 -42.22 -12.56 -20.90
N SER A 353 -41.14 -11.93 -21.36
CA SER A 353 -40.53 -10.74 -20.77
C SER A 353 -39.95 -9.84 -21.86
N PRO A 354 -39.81 -8.52 -21.63
CA PRO A 354 -39.15 -7.61 -22.56
C PRO A 354 -37.73 -8.06 -22.89
N VAL A 355 -37.28 -7.75 -24.11
CA VAL A 355 -35.88 -7.94 -24.51
C VAL A 355 -35.12 -6.64 -24.27
N THR A 356 -34.09 -6.67 -23.43
CA THR A 356 -33.22 -5.52 -23.20
C THR A 356 -32.11 -5.46 -24.23
N ILE A 357 -31.98 -4.35 -24.94
CA ILE A 357 -30.79 -4.00 -25.72
C ILE A 357 -29.98 -2.98 -24.93
N ALA A 358 -28.71 -3.27 -24.68
CA ALA A 358 -27.81 -2.37 -23.98
C ALA A 358 -26.54 -2.11 -24.79
N GLY A 359 -25.99 -0.92 -24.65
CA GLY A 359 -24.72 -0.51 -25.23
C GLY A 359 -24.11 0.63 -24.44
N GLY A 360 -22.80 0.82 -24.58
CA GLY A 360 -22.10 1.88 -23.87
C GLY A 360 -20.88 2.40 -24.62
N LEU A 361 -20.41 3.58 -24.20
CA LEU A 361 -19.18 4.21 -24.66
C LEU A 361 -18.32 4.56 -23.45
N GLU A 362 -17.06 4.14 -23.47
CA GLU A 362 -16.06 4.47 -22.45
C GLU A 362 -14.93 5.29 -23.08
N TYR A 363 -14.57 6.39 -22.44
CA TYR A 363 -13.35 7.14 -22.73
C TYR A 363 -12.45 7.14 -21.48
N ARG A 364 -11.22 6.64 -21.63
CA ARG A 364 -10.24 6.51 -20.55
C ARG A 364 -8.95 7.25 -20.91
N TRP A 365 -8.48 8.07 -19.97
CA TRP A 365 -7.18 8.72 -20.00
C TRP A 365 -6.37 8.31 -18.79
N GLU A 366 -5.10 7.96 -19.00
CA GLU A 366 -4.19 7.50 -17.95
C GLU A 366 -2.81 8.12 -18.10
N GLU A 367 -2.21 8.43 -16.96
CA GLU A 367 -0.85 8.93 -16.88
C GLU A 367 -0.10 8.28 -15.72
N TYR A 368 1.10 7.80 -16.02
CA TYR A 368 2.04 7.28 -15.03
C TYR A 368 3.30 8.15 -14.98
N GLN A 369 3.66 8.60 -13.79
CA GLN A 369 4.82 9.48 -13.56
C GLN A 369 5.77 8.88 -12.53
N LEU A 370 7.06 8.98 -12.83
CA LEU A 370 8.15 8.75 -11.88
C LEU A 370 8.71 10.11 -11.44
N ARG A 371 8.93 10.29 -10.14
CA ARG A 371 9.66 11.45 -9.62
C ARG A 371 10.90 11.01 -8.87
N ALA A 372 12.02 11.63 -9.19
CA ALA A 372 13.30 11.38 -8.51
C ALA A 372 13.19 11.72 -7.02
N GLY A 373 13.90 10.93 -6.21
CA GLY A 373 14.07 11.18 -4.79
C GLY A 373 15.17 12.20 -4.49
N ASP A 374 15.64 12.17 -3.25
CA ASP A 374 16.73 13.00 -2.76
C ASP A 374 18.06 12.51 -3.36
N PRO A 375 18.97 13.40 -3.79
CA PRO A 375 20.27 12.99 -4.36
C PRO A 375 21.13 12.09 -3.46
N ALA A 376 20.90 12.11 -2.15
CA ALA A 376 21.62 11.25 -1.21
C ALA A 376 21.18 9.78 -1.24
N SER A 377 20.11 9.44 -1.97
CA SER A 377 19.57 8.08 -2.05
C SER A 377 20.22 7.20 -3.12
N TYR A 378 21.06 7.74 -4.02
CA TYR A 378 21.70 7.00 -5.11
C TYR A 378 23.21 7.26 -5.22
#